data_AF-A0A945YNZ9-F1
#
_entry.id   AF-A0A945YNZ9-F1
#
_cell.length_a   1.000
_cell.length_b   1.000
_cell.length_c   1.000
_cell.angle_alpha   90.00
_cell.angle_beta   90.00
_cell.angle_gamma   90.00
#
_symmetry.space_group_name_H-M   'P 1'
#
loop_
_entity.id
_entity.type
_entity.pdbx_description
1 polymer ?
#
loop_
_entity_poly.entity_id
_entity_poly.type
_entity_poly.pdbx_seq_one_letter_code
_entity_poly.pdbx_strand_id
1 'polypeptide(L)' 'SRRNNGFRTGLAREGSLNVYRRVLDDQFVTVLGDVPANTVKQIGDSLIKY' A
#
# COMPACT_ATOMS: atom_id res chain seq x y z
N SER A 1 18.07 -2.61 -6.42
CA SER A 1 17.05 -1.81 -5.71
C SER A 1 16.63 -0.67 -6.63
N ARG A 2 15.52 -0.81 -7.37
CA ARG A 2 15.06 0.23 -8.31
C ARG A 2 14.25 1.27 -7.53
N ARG A 3 14.82 2.46 -7.33
CA ARG A 3 14.12 3.64 -6.82
C ARG A 3 13.24 4.19 -7.94
N ASN A 4 11.92 3.99 -7.85
CA ASN A 4 10.96 4.76 -8.63
C ASN A 4 10.70 6.09 -7.91
N ASN A 5 10.67 7.17 -8.68
CA ASN A 5 10.42 8.55 -8.29
C ASN A 5 9.39 8.72 -7.14
N GLY A 6 9.76 9.47 -6.09
CA GLY A 6 8.85 10.22 -5.20
C GLY A 6 7.98 9.45 -4.18
N PHE A 7 7.59 8.21 -4.44
CA PHE A 7 6.58 7.53 -3.61
C PHE A 7 7.16 6.42 -2.73
N ARG A 8 7.02 6.57 -1.40
CA ARG A 8 7.40 5.54 -0.43
C ARG A 8 6.39 4.38 -0.47
N THR A 9 6.76 3.26 -1.08
CA THR A 9 6.02 2.01 -0.99
C THR A 9 6.26 1.31 0.36
N GLY A 10 5.39 0.38 0.71
CA GLY A 10 5.44 -0.39 1.94
C GLY A 10 4.36 0.00 2.95
N LEU A 11 4.51 -0.55 4.16
CA LEU A 11 3.64 -0.26 5.28
C LEU A 11 4.08 1.02 5.99
N ALA A 12 3.10 1.78 6.45
CA ALA A 12 3.26 2.91 7.34
C ALA A 12 2.06 3.00 8.28
N ARG A 13 2.16 3.88 9.28
CA ARG A 13 1.11 4.13 10.25
C ARG A 13 0.99 5.63 10.47
N GLU A 14 -0.25 6.11 10.47
CA GLU A 14 -0.61 7.51 10.74
C GLU A 14 -1.65 7.51 11.86
N GLY A 15 -1.22 7.74 13.11
CA GLY A 15 -2.10 7.59 14.27
C GLY A 15 -2.59 6.15 14.48
N SER A 16 -3.91 5.92 14.50
CA SER A 16 -4.51 4.57 14.51
C SER A 16 -4.58 3.94 13.13
N LEU A 17 -4.44 4.73 12.05
CA LEU A 17 -4.61 4.28 10.69
C LEU A 17 -3.38 3.51 10.19
N ASN A 18 -3.58 2.29 9.71
CA ASN A 18 -2.56 1.57 8.97
C ASN A 18 -2.66 1.91 7.48
N VAL A 19 -1.49 2.09 6.86
CA VAL A 19 -1.34 2.55 5.48
C VAL A 19 -0.47 1.55 4.73
N TYR A 20 -0.97 1.01 3.62
CA TYR A 20 -0.19 0.19 2.71
C TYR A 20 -0.11 0.83 1.34
N ARG A 21 1.11 1.07 0.85
CA ARG A 21 1.38 1.69 -0.45
C ARG A 21 2.12 0.72 -1.35
N ARG A 22 1.64 0.50 -2.56
CA ARG A 22 2.33 -0.30 -3.57
C ARG A 22 2.14 0.26 -4.97
N VAL A 23 3.00 -0.19 -5.88
CA VAL A 23 2.83 -0.01 -7.32
C VAL A 23 2.20 -1.29 -7.86
N LEU A 24 1.14 -1.16 -8.67
CA LEU A 24 0.51 -2.22 -9.45
C LEU A 24 0.56 -1.78 -10.92
N ASP A 25 1.52 -2.34 -11.67
CA ASP A 25 1.89 -1.85 -13.01
C ASP A 25 2.16 -0.34 -13.02
N ASP A 26 1.29 0.42 -13.68
CA ASP A 26 1.36 1.87 -13.81
C ASP A 26 0.47 2.61 -12.79
N GLN A 27 -0.18 1.87 -11.88
CA GLN A 27 -1.07 2.40 -10.86
C GLN A 27 -0.39 2.46 -9.50
N PHE A 28 -0.55 3.59 -8.81
CA PHE A 28 -0.15 3.74 -7.42
C PHE A 28 -1.33 3.45 -6.49
N VAL A 29 -1.25 2.36 -5.75
CA VAL A 29 -2.30 1.92 -4.84
C VAL A 29 -1.93 2.35 -3.42
N THR A 30 -2.87 3.01 -2.75
CA THR A 30 -2.81 3.29 -1.31
C THR A 30 -4.04 2.70 -0.64
N VAL A 31 -3.84 1.77 0.30
CA VAL A 31 -4.88 1.19 1.15
C VAL A 31 -4.75 1.80 2.54
N LEU A 32 -5.86 2.32 3.06
CA LEU A 32 -5.95 2.97 4.37
C LEU A 32 -7.03 2.27 5.20
N GLY A 33 -6.78 2.02 6.49
CA GLY A 33 -7.82 1.52 7.38
C GLY A 33 -7.40 1.44 8.84
N ASP A 34 -8.36 1.61 9.75
CA ASP A 34 -8.21 1.33 11.19
C ASP A 34 -8.42 -0.16 11.44
N VAL A 35 -7.50 -0.93 10.88
CA VAL A 35 -7.45 -2.40 10.92
C VAL A 35 -5.98 -2.81 11.03
N PRO A 36 -5.64 -4.05 11.44
CA PRO A 36 -4.25 -4.49 11.51
C PRO A 36 -3.48 -4.27 10.20
N ALA A 37 -2.18 -3.98 10.30
CA ALA A 37 -1.31 -3.71 9.16
C ALA A 37 -1.33 -4.85 8.10
N ASN A 38 -1.45 -6.10 8.55
CA ASN A 38 -1.55 -7.25 7.65
C ASN A 38 -2.85 -7.24 6.83
N THR A 39 -3.95 -6.70 7.35
CA THR A 39 -5.23 -6.60 6.64
C THR A 39 -5.14 -5.60 5.49
N VAL A 40 -4.62 -4.40 5.72
CA VAL A 40 -4.43 -3.40 4.63
C VAL A 40 -3.43 -3.89 3.58
N LYS A 41 -2.40 -4.64 4.00
CA LYS A 41 -1.46 -5.29 3.08
C LYS A 41 -2.15 -6.36 2.24
N GLN A 42 -2.95 -7.24 2.85
CA GLN A 42 -3.67 -8.29 2.14
C GLN A 42 -4.64 -7.73 1.10
N ILE A 43 -5.38 -6.67 1.45
CA ILE A 43 -6.28 -5.97 0.52
C ILE A 43 -5.48 -5.45 -0.67
N GLY A 44 -4.38 -4.71 -0.42
CA GLY A 44 -3.55 -4.18 -1.50
C GLY A 44 -2.90 -5.28 -2.35
N ASP A 45 -2.45 -6.38 -1.73
CA ASP A 45 -1.86 -7.53 -2.41
C ASP A 45 -2.87 -8.26 -3.31
N SER A 46 -4.16 -8.27 -2.95
CA SER A 46 -5.24 -8.93 -3.69
C SER A 46 -5.72 -8.20 -4.95
N LEU A 47 -5.36 -6.93 -5.13
CA LEU A 47 -5.77 -6.15 -6.30
C LEU A 47 -5.08 -6.68 -7.56
N ILE A 48 -5.88 -6.95 -8.59
CA ILE A 48 -5.45 -7.34 -9.94
C ILE A 48 -5.87 -6.26 -10.93
N LYS A 49 -5.03 -6.03 -11.95
CA LYS A 49 -5.40 -5.19 -13.10
C LYS A 49 -6.23 -6.04 -14.07
N TYR A 50 -7.39 -5.52 -14.48
CA TYR A 50 -8.20 -6.10 -15.57
C TYR A 50 -7.75 -5.55 -16.92
#